data_AF-A0A0D2T6E2-F1
#
_entry.id   AF-A0A0D2T6E2-F1
#
_cell.length_a   1.000
_cell.length_b   1.000
_cell.length_c   1.000
_cell.angle_alpha   90.00
_cell.angle_beta   90.00
_cell.angle_gamma   90.00
#
_symmetry.space_group_name_H-M   'P 1'
#
loop_
_entity.id
_entity.type
_entity.pdbx_description
1 polymer ?
#
loop_
_entity_poly.entity_id
_entity_poly.type
_entity_poly.pdbx_seq_one_letter_code
_entity_poly.pdbx_strand_id
1 'polypeptide(L)'
;MDDELNILPISSHIKSITPVPVNEDPEGLSESERDLKNLKQELSEDFPVGPLIKKCCTLDQGKAVVTFLDAILDKSLRSTVALLAARGRGKSAALGLAVAGAIAAGYLKESLVLESCLDSPGM
;
A
#
# COMPACT_ATOMS: atom_id res chain seq x y z
N MET A 1 -7.78 31.55 -13.16
CA MET A 1 -7.39 31.26 -14.56
C MET A 1 -8.55 31.68 -15.42
N ASP A 2 -8.28 32.20 -16.61
CA ASP A 2 -9.30 32.61 -17.58
C ASP A 2 -9.61 31.50 -18.60
N ASP A 3 -10.61 31.69 -19.46
CA ASP A 3 -11.03 30.75 -20.51
C ASP A 3 -9.90 30.45 -21.52
N GLU A 4 -8.96 31.38 -21.69
CA GLU A 4 -7.75 31.22 -22.49
C GLU A 4 -6.58 30.58 -21.70
N LEU A 5 -6.83 30.01 -20.52
CA LEU A 5 -5.84 29.42 -19.60
C LEU A 5 -4.77 30.40 -19.08
N ASN A 6 -5.01 31.70 -19.18
CA ASN A 6 -4.11 32.72 -18.65
C ASN A 6 -4.15 32.75 -17.11
N ILE A 7 -2.97 32.84 -16.48
CA ILE A 7 -2.83 32.94 -15.02
C ILE A 7 -3.16 34.37 -14.59
N LEU A 8 -4.32 34.56 -13.95
CA LEU A 8 -4.73 35.85 -13.43
C LEU A 8 -4.01 36.17 -12.11
N PRO A 9 -3.54 37.42 -11.90
CA PRO A 9 -2.77 37.82 -10.72
C PRO A 9 -3.65 38.08 -9.48
N ILE A 10 -4.70 37.27 -9.27
CA ILE A 10 -5.69 37.41 -8.19
C ILE A 10 -5.25 36.63 -6.94
N SER A 11 -4.40 35.61 -7.13
CA SER A 11 -3.84 34.74 -6.09
C SER A 11 -2.32 34.81 -6.09
N SER A 12 -1.71 35.00 -4.92
CA SER A 12 -0.25 35.05 -4.74
C SER A 12 0.41 33.66 -4.81
N HIS A 13 -0.34 32.58 -4.59
CA HIS A 13 0.21 31.21 -4.54
C HIS A 13 0.61 30.64 -5.91
N ILE A 14 0.02 31.12 -7.01
CA ILE A 14 0.26 30.58 -8.35
C ILE A 14 1.32 31.39 -9.11
N LYS A 15 1.67 32.59 -8.63
CA LYS A 15 2.54 33.54 -9.33
C LYS A 15 4.04 33.18 -9.27
N SER A 16 4.45 32.30 -8.35
CA SER A 16 5.85 31.93 -8.13
C SER A 16 6.05 30.42 -8.01
N ILE A 17 5.41 29.64 -8.88
CA ILE A 17 5.66 28.20 -8.98
C ILE A 17 6.98 28.02 -9.74
N THR A 18 8.05 27.70 -9.03
CA THR A 18 9.28 27.23 -9.68
C THR A 18 9.11 25.78 -10.08
N PRO A 19 9.46 25.38 -11.30
CA PRO A 19 9.46 23.98 -11.68
C PRO A 19 10.39 23.22 -10.74
N VAL A 20 9.87 22.17 -10.12
CA VAL A 20 10.71 21.27 -9.32
C VAL A 20 11.70 20.65 -10.29
N PRO A 21 13.02 20.71 -10.02
CA PRO A 21 13.99 20.03 -10.85
C PRO A 21 13.63 18.55 -10.86
N VAL A 22 13.44 17.99 -12.05
CA VAL A 22 13.29 16.55 -12.21
C VAL A 22 14.66 16.00 -11.83
N ASN A 23 14.82 15.53 -10.59
CA ASN A 23 15.97 14.75 -10.21
C ASN A 23 15.81 13.42 -10.95
N GLU A 24 16.25 13.40 -12.20
CA GLU A 24 16.50 12.20 -12.97
C GLU A 24 17.73 11.53 -12.35
N ASP A 25 17.55 10.94 -11.17
CA ASP A 25 18.35 9.78 -10.83
C ASP A 25 18.23 8.78 -11.99
N PRO A 26 19.26 8.00 -12.34
CA PRO A 26 19.29 7.17 -13.55
C PRO A 26 18.15 6.13 -13.67
N GLU A 27 17.32 5.98 -12.64
CA GLU A 27 16.12 5.13 -12.61
C GLU A 27 14.79 5.89 -12.46
N GLY A 28 14.77 7.21 -12.20
CA GLY A 28 13.53 8.01 -12.09
C GLY A 28 12.58 7.60 -10.96
N LEU A 29 13.05 6.78 -10.01
CA LEU A 29 12.26 6.24 -8.91
C LEU A 29 12.34 7.15 -7.68
N SER A 30 11.18 7.49 -7.13
CA SER A 30 11.06 8.11 -5.81
C SER A 30 11.67 7.22 -4.72
N GLU A 31 12.08 7.80 -3.59
CA GLU A 31 12.62 7.05 -2.43
C GLU A 31 11.71 5.87 -2.05
N SER A 32 10.39 6.10 -2.06
CA SER A 32 9.38 5.09 -1.76
C SER A 32 9.35 3.90 -2.73
N GLU A 33 9.71 4.11 -3.99
CA GLU A 33 9.76 3.06 -5.00
C GLU A 33 11.06 2.25 -4.92
N ARG A 34 12.17 2.89 -4.53
CA ARG A 34 13.42 2.17 -4.24
C ARG A 34 13.25 1.24 -3.05
N ASP A 35 12.65 1.74 -1.98
CA ASP A 35 12.40 0.93 -0.79
C ASP A 35 11.43 -0.23 -1.11
N LEU A 36 10.44 -0.02 -1.98
CA LEU A 36 9.57 -1.10 -2.45
C LEU A 36 10.34 -2.16 -3.26
N LYS A 37 11.28 -1.74 -4.12
CA LYS A 37 12.12 -2.66 -4.91
C LYS A 37 13.03 -3.48 -4.00
N ASN A 38 13.64 -2.86 -2.99
CA ASN A 38 14.44 -3.54 -1.98
C ASN A 38 13.61 -4.56 -1.21
N LEU A 39 12.45 -4.16 -0.69
CA LEU A 39 11.54 -5.06 0.03
C LEU A 39 11.09 -6.25 -0.83
N LYS A 40 10.80 -6.01 -2.12
CA LYS A 40 10.46 -7.08 -3.08
C LYS A 40 11.60 -8.07 -3.30
N GLN A 41 12.84 -7.59 -3.30
CA GLN A 41 14.02 -8.43 -3.49
C GLN A 41 14.33 -9.24 -2.25
N GLU A 42 14.29 -8.61 -1.06
CA GLU A 42 14.51 -9.26 0.23
C GLU A 42 13.55 -10.42 0.45
N LEU A 43 12.25 -10.21 0.21
CA LEU A 43 11.22 -11.22 0.47
C LEU A 43 10.91 -12.13 -0.74
N SER A 44 11.69 -12.05 -1.83
CA SER A 44 11.38 -12.78 -3.07
C SER A 44 11.40 -14.31 -2.93
N GLU A 45 12.28 -14.83 -2.07
CA GLU A 45 12.50 -16.27 -1.86
C GLU A 45 11.65 -16.84 -0.71
N ASP A 46 11.00 -15.98 0.09
CA ASP A 46 10.23 -16.40 1.26
C ASP A 46 8.79 -16.80 0.86
N PHE A 47 8.51 -18.10 0.87
CA PHE A 47 7.13 -18.58 0.74
C PHE A 47 6.42 -18.51 2.10
N PRO A 48 5.20 -17.95 2.21
CA PRO A 48 4.24 -17.57 1.16
C PRO A 48 4.27 -16.09 0.70
N VAL A 49 5.13 -15.25 1.27
CA VAL A 49 5.09 -13.79 1.15
C VAL A 49 5.61 -13.28 -0.21
N GLY A 50 6.65 -13.90 -0.77
CA GLY A 50 7.36 -13.43 -1.96
C GLY A 50 6.49 -13.25 -3.21
N PRO A 51 5.69 -14.26 -3.62
CA PRO A 51 4.78 -14.11 -4.76
C PRO A 51 3.74 -13.00 -4.55
N LEU A 52 3.33 -12.74 -3.31
CA LEU A 52 2.31 -11.74 -2.95
C LEU A 52 2.88 -10.33 -2.93
N ILE A 53 4.07 -10.14 -2.36
CA ILE A 53 4.75 -8.83 -2.29
C ILE A 53 5.12 -8.33 -3.67
N LYS A 54 5.44 -9.23 -4.61
CA LYS A 54 5.67 -8.86 -6.02
C LYS A 54 4.47 -8.14 -6.65
N LYS A 55 3.25 -8.43 -6.19
CA LYS A 55 2.01 -7.79 -6.65
C LYS A 55 1.67 -6.47 -5.94
N CYS A 56 2.36 -6.13 -4.86
CA CYS A 56 2.13 -4.87 -4.15
C CYS A 56 2.63 -3.67 -4.96
N CYS A 57 1.84 -2.59 -4.97
CA CYS A 57 2.16 -1.35 -5.69
C CYS A 57 2.78 -0.28 -4.80
N THR A 58 2.58 -0.37 -3.48
CA THR A 58 3.15 0.57 -2.51
C THR A 58 3.90 -0.16 -1.41
N LEU A 59 4.87 0.52 -0.81
CA LEU A 59 5.64 0.01 0.32
C LEU A 59 4.75 -0.29 1.54
N ASP A 60 3.78 0.59 1.84
CA ASP A 60 2.84 0.39 2.95
C ASP A 60 2.00 -0.87 2.79
N GLN A 61 1.58 -1.20 1.56
CA GLN A 61 0.88 -2.46 1.28
C GLN A 61 1.78 -3.67 1.54
N GLY A 62 3.02 -3.63 1.07
CA GLY A 62 3.98 -4.70 1.29
C GLY A 62 4.23 -4.96 2.77
N LYS A 63 4.52 -3.90 3.54
CA LYS A 63 4.71 -4.00 5.00
C LYS A 63 3.47 -4.53 5.71
N ALA A 64 2.28 -4.04 5.35
CA ALA A 64 1.03 -4.54 5.90
C ALA A 64 0.83 -6.03 5.65
N VAL A 65 1.07 -6.50 4.42
CA VAL A 65 0.92 -7.92 4.05
C VAL A 65 1.89 -8.80 4.85
N VAL A 66 3.15 -8.38 5.02
CA VAL A 66 4.14 -9.09 5.85
C VAL A 66 3.63 -9.21 7.29
N THR A 67 3.25 -8.08 7.91
CA THR A 67 2.77 -8.09 9.30
C THR A 67 1.53 -8.96 9.48
N PHE A 68 0.60 -8.96 8.52
CA PHE A 68 -0.55 -9.85 8.57
C PHE A 68 -0.17 -11.32 8.44
N LEU A 69 0.71 -11.67 7.49
CA LEU A 69 1.16 -13.05 7.32
C LEU A 69 1.90 -13.55 8.56
N ASP A 70 2.80 -12.74 9.11
CA ASP A 70 3.51 -13.08 10.35
C ASP A 70 2.52 -13.31 11.51
N ALA A 71 1.53 -12.44 11.66
CA ALA A 71 0.51 -12.59 12.70
C ALA A 71 -0.40 -13.81 12.51
N ILE A 72 -0.61 -14.25 11.26
CA ILE A 72 -1.40 -15.46 10.94
C ILE A 72 -0.56 -16.73 11.14
N LEU A 73 0.73 -16.68 10.80
CA LEU A 73 1.67 -17.79 10.95
C LEU A 73 2.12 -17.98 12.40
N ASP A 74 2.10 -16.91 13.19
CA ASP A 74 2.37 -16.97 14.61
C ASP A 74 1.31 -17.82 15.33
N LYS A 75 1.75 -18.74 16.19
CA LYS A 75 0.90 -19.77 16.82
C LYS A 75 0.04 -19.21 17.97
N SER A 76 -0.25 -17.91 17.96
CA SER A 76 -1.09 -17.28 18.97
C SER A 76 -2.55 -17.57 18.69
N LEU A 77 -3.21 -18.29 19.62
CA LEU A 77 -4.63 -18.67 19.53
C LEU A 77 -5.58 -17.45 19.49
N ARG A 78 -5.09 -16.25 19.85
CA ARG A 78 -5.85 -14.99 19.82
C ARG A 78 -4.91 -13.83 19.46
N SER A 79 -4.75 -13.59 18.17
CA SER A 79 -4.10 -12.38 17.65
C SER A 79 -5.13 -11.55 16.88
N THR A 80 -5.30 -10.29 17.28
CA THR A 80 -6.14 -9.32 16.55
C THR A 80 -5.23 -8.28 15.93
N VAL A 81 -5.16 -8.26 14.60
CA VAL A 81 -4.43 -7.23 13.84
C VAL A 81 -5.44 -6.33 13.13
N ALA A 82 -5.35 -5.03 13.37
CA ALA A 82 -6.18 -4.03 12.71
C ALA A 82 -5.33 -3.14 11.81
N LEU A 83 -5.76 -2.95 10.56
CA LEU A 83 -5.11 -2.03 9.63
C LEU A 83 -5.91 -0.73 9.52
N LEU A 84 -5.30 0.35 10.00
CA LEU A 84 -5.84 1.72 9.94
C LEU A 84 -5.10 2.49 8.85
N ALA A 85 -5.83 2.96 7.84
CA ALA A 85 -5.29 3.86 6.82
C ALA A 85 -6.38 4.80 6.31
N ALA A 86 -6.03 5.83 5.53
CA ALA A 86 -7.00 6.71 4.87
C ALA A 86 -7.77 6.00 3.74
N ARG A 87 -8.86 6.61 3.25
CA ARG A 87 -9.64 6.10 2.10
C ARG A 87 -8.76 6.07 0.84
N GLY A 88 -8.91 5.04 0.01
CA GLY A 88 -8.18 4.91 -1.26
C GLY A 88 -6.73 4.43 -1.16
N ARG A 89 -6.20 4.10 0.02
CA ARG A 89 -4.81 3.62 0.21
C ARG A 89 -4.60 2.12 -0.04
N GLY A 90 -5.63 1.39 -0.51
CA GLY A 90 -5.52 -0.03 -0.86
C GLY A 90 -5.60 -1.00 0.34
N LYS A 91 -6.31 -0.63 1.40
CA LYS A 91 -6.53 -1.48 2.59
C LYS A 91 -7.12 -2.85 2.24
N SER A 92 -8.15 -2.87 1.39
CA SER A 92 -8.82 -4.10 0.94
C SER A 92 -7.92 -4.99 0.09
N ALA A 93 -7.02 -4.40 -0.72
CA ALA A 93 -6.05 -5.14 -1.52
C ALA A 93 -5.02 -5.83 -0.62
N ALA A 94 -4.45 -5.12 0.36
CA ALA A 94 -3.50 -5.69 1.31
C ALA A 94 -4.13 -6.84 2.13
N LEU A 95 -5.38 -6.67 2.58
CA LEU A 95 -6.11 -7.70 3.31
C LEU A 95 -6.39 -8.93 2.42
N GLY A 96 -6.79 -8.73 1.16
CA GLY A 96 -7.00 -9.82 0.21
C GLY A 96 -5.72 -10.61 -0.11
N LEU A 97 -4.60 -9.93 -0.30
CA LEU A 97 -3.27 -10.55 -0.45
C LEU A 97 -2.89 -11.37 0.78
N ALA A 98 -3.12 -10.82 1.98
CA ALA A 98 -2.83 -11.52 3.22
C ALA A 98 -3.64 -12.83 3.37
N VAL A 99 -4.94 -12.77 3.05
CA VAL A 99 -5.81 -13.96 3.08
C VAL A 99 -5.40 -14.98 2.02
N ALA A 100 -5.07 -14.55 0.80
CA ALA A 100 -4.56 -15.44 -0.24
C ALA A 100 -3.27 -16.15 0.20
N GLY A 101 -2.35 -15.44 0.87
CA GLY A 101 -1.14 -16.02 1.44
C GLY A 101 -1.41 -17.03 2.55
N ALA A 102 -2.36 -16.74 3.43
CA ALA A 102 -2.76 -17.64 4.49
C ALA A 102 -3.45 -18.92 3.97
N ILE A 103 -4.23 -18.82 2.89
CA ILE A 103 -4.77 -19.99 2.16
C ILE A 103 -3.64 -20.79 1.52
N ALA A 104 -2.71 -20.12 0.84
CA ALA A 104 -1.56 -20.77 0.20
C ALA A 104 -0.64 -21.49 1.20
N ALA A 105 -0.52 -20.95 2.42
CA ALA A 105 0.22 -21.56 3.52
C ALA A 105 -0.54 -22.71 4.22
N GLY A 106 -1.83 -22.91 3.92
CA GLY A 106 -2.63 -24.01 4.47
C GLY A 106 -3.09 -23.82 5.93
N TYR A 107 -2.97 -22.60 6.47
CA TYR A 107 -3.40 -22.27 7.84
C TYR A 107 -4.89 -21.97 7.95
N LEU A 108 -5.54 -21.59 6.84
CA LEU A 108 -6.98 -21.32 6.80
C LEU A 108 -7.75 -22.55 6.32
N LYS A 109 -8.44 -23.21 7.26
CA LYS A 109 -9.34 -24.34 6.98
C LYS A 109 -10.82 -24.03 7.27
N GLU A 110 -11.11 -22.92 7.95
CA GLU A 110 -12.47 -22.56 8.38
C GLU A 110 -12.80 -21.08 8.10
N SER A 111 -14.11 -20.87 7.87
CA SER A 111 -14.79 -19.65 7.42
C SER A 111 -14.16 -18.32 7.87
N LEU A 112 -13.59 -17.58 6.92
CA LEU A 112 -13.22 -16.18 7.13
C LEU A 112 -14.41 -15.29 6.77
N VAL A 113 -14.99 -14.61 7.77
CA VAL A 113 -15.95 -13.53 7.54
C VAL A 113 -15.17 -12.23 7.43
N LEU A 114 -14.97 -11.75 6.20
CA LEU A 114 -14.42 -10.42 5.96
C LEU A 114 -15.56 -9.42 5.87
N GLU A 115 -15.86 -8.75 6.97
CA GLU A 115 -16.70 -7.56 6.93
C GLU A 115 -15.82 -6.36 6.57
N SER A 116 -15.90 -5.92 5.32
CA SER A 116 -15.32 -4.64 4.94
C SER A 116 -16.31 -3.57 5.37
N CYS A 117 -16.06 -2.96 6.54
CA CYS A 117 -16.73 -1.72 6.92
C CYS A 117 -16.34 -0.65 5.88
N LEU A 118 -17.12 -0.54 4.81
CA LEU A 118 -17.11 0.61 3.93
C LEU A 118 -17.56 1.79 4.78
N ASP A 119 -16.59 2.64 5.12
CA ASP A 119 -16.79 3.93 5.78
C ASP A 119 -18.08 4.59 5.25
N SER A 120 -19.04 4.78 6.15
CA SER A 120 -20.24 5.57 5.87
C SER A 120 -19.84 6.99 5.45
N PRO A 121 -20.59 7.64 4.55
CA PRO A 121 -20.35 9.03 4.22
C PRO A 121 -20.84 9.90 5.39
N GLY A 122 -19.94 10.67 6.01
CA GLY A 122 -20.34 11.76 6.91
C GLY A 122 -19.20 12.37 7.71
N MET A 123 -18.66 13.50 7.27
CA MET A 123 -19.13 14.84 7.67
C MET A 123 -18.54 15.92 6.76
#